data_AF-A0AA43ENB5-F1
#
_entry.id   AF-A0AA43ENB5-F1
#
_cell.length_a   1.000
_cell.length_b   1.000
_cell.length_c   1.000
_cell.angle_alpha   90.00
_cell.angle_beta   90.00
_cell.angle_gamma   90.00
#
_symmetry.space_group_name_H-M   'P 1'
#
loop_
_entity.id
_entity.type
_entity.pdbx_description
1 polymer ?
#
loop_
_entity_poly.entity_id
_entity_poly.type
_entity_poly.pdbx_seq_one_letter_code
_entity_poly.pdbx_strand_id
1 'polypeptide(L)'
;MTRRHKYRMIALALVHVYIAFHMIAWHIFGIEIWGKTAMMGVPSLAKGTINAASIMVILILGSILIFGRGFCGWVCHMRGAIEFADWALLKLKIPRYQKIRDKNLLINTPHRWLLRIGALFVLLLPVIILVHNTGFQPKVSAMTPPPLADLPGYEGKAFAKTAWFNIDINPTWHDFFTAFGLALFIQFTMSVVLNLRYGQGAFCRVLCPYVTLMVPLMNRSPLQAKITRVAQCTGCRDCSNACPQGIDVSREIWHFDGKVTNLECIKCYACIDACDDNVLRDTALPAVPQTDRLKPYEKRPWQQEVVRKDGLLSNSRHMQVFEPLGPVADFVSLIVALVCGGITSRFGGFWFYPGAILSFIVFRECCLFVTRWVSEMRTRSAVASGKV
;
A
#
# COMPACT_ATOMS: atom_id res chain seq x y z
N MET A 1 3.03 11.72 -21.52
CA MET A 1 2.95 10.31 -21.04
C MET A 1 4.11 9.53 -21.66
N THR A 2 5.06 9.06 -20.85
CA THR A 2 6.29 8.38 -21.33
C THR A 2 6.00 6.97 -21.85
N ARG A 3 6.92 6.42 -22.66
CA ARG A 3 6.84 5.03 -23.19
C ARG A 3 6.86 4.00 -22.06
N ARG A 4 7.71 4.17 -21.03
CA ARG A 4 7.79 3.28 -19.86
C ARG A 4 6.50 3.27 -19.06
N HIS A 5 5.90 4.43 -18.81
CA HIS A 5 4.61 4.50 -18.12
C HIS A 5 3.52 3.75 -18.89
N LYS A 6 3.44 3.89 -20.22
CA LYS A 6 2.50 3.12 -21.05
C LYS A 6 2.68 1.61 -20.89
N TYR A 7 3.92 1.10 -20.99
CA TYR A 7 4.19 -0.33 -20.81
C TYR A 7 3.85 -0.82 -19.41
N ARG A 8 4.11 -0.03 -18.37
CA ARG A 8 3.72 -0.37 -17.01
C ARG A 8 2.20 -0.50 -16.86
N MET A 9 1.45 0.44 -17.43
CA MET A 9 -0.02 0.38 -17.39
C MET A 9 -0.56 -0.81 -18.17
N ILE A 10 0.03 -1.15 -19.32
CA ILE A 10 -0.29 -2.36 -20.08
C ILE A 10 0.01 -3.62 -19.25
N ALA A 11 1.18 -3.70 -18.61
CA ALA A 11 1.54 -4.85 -17.76
C ALA A 11 0.53 -5.06 -16.62
N LEU A 12 0.17 -4.00 -15.91
CA LEU A 12 -0.82 -4.07 -14.83
C LEU A 12 -2.21 -4.49 -15.34
N ALA A 13 -2.62 -4.02 -16.53
CA ALA A 13 -3.88 -4.42 -17.16
C ALA A 13 -3.85 -5.90 -17.59
N LEU A 14 -2.75 -6.35 -18.20
CA LEU A 14 -2.58 -7.74 -18.62
C LEU A 14 -2.65 -8.73 -17.46
N VAL A 15 -2.22 -8.36 -16.26
CA VAL A 15 -2.42 -9.21 -15.07
C VAL A 15 -3.90 -9.43 -14.77
N HIS A 16 -4.75 -8.41 -14.91
CA HIS A 16 -6.18 -8.56 -14.68
C HIS A 16 -6.85 -9.38 -15.79
N VAL A 17 -6.41 -9.20 -17.04
CA VAL A 17 -6.83 -10.04 -18.18
C VAL A 17 -6.43 -11.49 -17.95
N TYR A 18 -5.21 -11.74 -17.49
CA TYR A 18 -4.73 -13.08 -17.15
C TYR A 18 -5.56 -13.70 -16.01
N ILE A 19 -5.84 -12.95 -14.95
CA ILE A 19 -6.70 -13.43 -13.86
C ILE A 19 -8.07 -13.81 -14.41
N ALA A 20 -8.72 -12.93 -15.18
CA ALA A 20 -10.03 -13.23 -15.77
C ALA A 20 -9.97 -14.46 -16.69
N PHE A 21 -8.97 -14.55 -17.56
CA PHE A 21 -8.76 -15.71 -18.44
C PHE A 21 -8.53 -17.00 -17.66
N HIS A 22 -7.71 -16.98 -16.62
CA HIS A 22 -7.46 -18.14 -15.76
C HIS A 22 -8.76 -18.62 -15.09
N MET A 23 -9.56 -17.70 -14.55
CA MET A 23 -10.84 -18.04 -13.93
C MET A 23 -11.84 -18.61 -14.93
N ILE A 24 -11.92 -17.99 -16.12
CA ILE A 24 -12.75 -18.47 -17.24
C ILE A 24 -12.28 -19.86 -17.68
N ALA A 25 -10.97 -20.07 -17.86
CA ALA A 25 -10.43 -21.33 -18.34
C ALA A 25 -10.67 -22.48 -17.37
N TRP A 26 -10.55 -22.21 -16.08
CA TRP A 26 -10.84 -23.19 -15.05
C TRP A 26 -12.33 -23.51 -15.00
N HIS A 27 -13.19 -22.51 -14.87
CA HIS A 27 -14.61 -22.75 -14.64
C HIS A 27 -15.37 -23.14 -15.92
N ILE A 28 -14.98 -22.64 -17.10
CA ILE A 28 -15.70 -22.89 -18.37
C ILE A 28 -15.17 -24.15 -19.02
N PHE A 29 -13.85 -24.27 -19.14
CA PHE A 29 -13.24 -25.33 -19.94
C PHE A 29 -12.73 -26.49 -19.06
N GLY A 30 -12.84 -26.40 -17.73
CA GLY A 30 -12.34 -27.43 -16.81
C GLY A 30 -10.82 -27.56 -16.84
N ILE A 31 -10.11 -26.53 -17.31
CA ILE A 31 -8.66 -26.58 -17.51
C ILE A 31 -7.97 -26.21 -16.19
N GLU A 32 -7.71 -27.21 -15.35
CA GLU A 32 -7.11 -27.06 -14.01
C GLU A 32 -5.57 -27.09 -14.00
N ILE A 33 -4.93 -26.61 -15.08
CA ILE A 33 -3.46 -26.73 -15.26
C ILE A 33 -2.67 -25.98 -14.18
N TRP A 34 -3.24 -24.89 -13.65
CA TRP A 34 -2.61 -24.03 -12.64
C TRP A 34 -3.49 -24.01 -11.40
N GLY A 35 -2.99 -24.45 -10.24
CA GLY A 35 -3.74 -24.33 -8.98
C GLY A 35 -4.09 -22.87 -8.64
N LYS A 36 -5.02 -22.63 -7.70
CA LYS A 36 -5.52 -21.27 -7.38
C LYS A 36 -4.39 -20.32 -7.00
N THR A 37 -4.03 -19.40 -7.90
CA THR A 37 -2.94 -18.43 -7.72
C THR A 37 -3.42 -17.21 -6.93
N ALA A 38 -3.61 -17.37 -5.63
CA ALA A 38 -3.90 -16.26 -4.72
C ALA A 38 -2.68 -15.92 -3.86
N MET A 39 -2.56 -14.66 -3.40
CA MET A 39 -1.57 -14.28 -2.36
C MET A 39 -1.87 -14.92 -0.98
N MET A 40 -2.83 -15.86 -0.93
CA MET A 40 -3.09 -16.84 0.15
C MET A 40 -2.02 -17.94 0.25
N GLY A 41 -0.98 -17.89 -0.59
CA GLY A 41 0.20 -18.73 -0.45
C GLY A 41 0.94 -18.53 0.88
N VAL A 42 0.83 -17.36 1.52
CA VAL A 42 1.44 -17.08 2.82
C VAL A 42 0.85 -17.99 3.92
N PRO A 43 -0.49 -18.07 4.10
CA PRO A 43 -1.13 -19.10 4.92
C PRO A 43 -0.74 -20.55 4.61
N SER A 44 -0.61 -20.89 3.31
CA SER A 44 -0.23 -22.25 2.88
C SER A 44 1.19 -22.60 3.33
N LEU A 45 2.14 -21.69 3.09
CA LEU A 45 3.53 -21.85 3.52
C LEU A 45 3.64 -21.95 5.05
N ALA A 46 2.89 -21.13 5.79
CA ALA A 46 2.85 -21.18 7.26
C ALA A 46 2.24 -22.48 7.80
N LYS A 47 1.34 -23.14 7.05
CA LYS A 47 0.83 -24.49 7.36
C LYS A 47 1.81 -25.62 7.00
N GLY A 48 2.94 -25.29 6.35
CA GLY A 48 3.87 -26.29 5.83
C GLY A 48 3.40 -26.97 4.55
N THR A 49 2.42 -26.39 3.83
CA THR A 49 1.97 -26.90 2.54
C THR A 49 2.65 -26.15 1.39
N ILE A 50 3.39 -26.88 0.55
CA ILE A 50 3.96 -26.35 -0.69
C ILE A 50 2.96 -26.63 -1.82
N ASN A 51 2.07 -25.67 -2.06
CA ASN A 51 1.17 -25.64 -3.22
C ASN A 51 1.61 -24.57 -4.23
N ALA A 52 0.89 -24.47 -5.37
CA ALA A 52 1.18 -23.46 -6.40
C ALA A 52 1.22 -22.02 -5.84
N ALA A 53 0.37 -21.69 -4.86
CA ALA A 53 0.34 -20.38 -4.22
C ALA A 53 1.60 -20.13 -3.36
N SER A 54 2.06 -21.12 -2.60
CA SER A 54 3.32 -21.05 -1.82
C SER A 54 4.53 -20.87 -2.73
N ILE A 55 4.59 -21.61 -3.85
CA ILE A 55 5.66 -21.48 -4.85
C ILE A 55 5.68 -20.05 -5.42
N MET A 56 4.52 -19.51 -5.79
CA MET A 56 4.41 -18.13 -6.26
C MET A 56 4.91 -17.13 -5.21
N VAL A 57 4.57 -17.30 -3.92
CA VAL A 57 5.08 -16.43 -2.85
C VAL A 57 6.60 -16.52 -2.72
N ILE A 58 7.17 -17.73 -2.75
CA ILE A 58 8.62 -17.94 -2.70
C ILE A 58 9.30 -17.25 -3.90
N LEU A 59 8.75 -17.41 -5.10
CA LEU A 59 9.26 -16.76 -6.30
C LEU A 59 9.18 -15.24 -6.21
N ILE A 60 8.07 -14.69 -5.71
CA ILE A 60 7.93 -13.25 -5.50
C ILE A 60 8.97 -12.77 -4.48
N LEU A 61 9.12 -13.42 -3.33
CA LEU A 61 10.10 -13.04 -2.31
C LEU A 61 11.53 -13.17 -2.83
N GLY A 62 11.85 -14.25 -3.55
CA GLY A 62 13.16 -14.45 -4.17
C GLY A 62 13.47 -13.39 -5.23
N SER A 63 12.47 -13.01 -6.05
CA SER A 63 12.63 -11.98 -7.08
C SER A 63 13.03 -10.62 -6.51
N ILE A 64 12.73 -10.35 -5.23
CA ILE A 64 13.10 -9.09 -4.56
C ILE A 64 14.61 -8.93 -4.44
N LEU A 65 15.34 -10.04 -4.26
CA LEU A 65 16.80 -10.00 -4.18
C LEU A 65 17.45 -9.59 -5.51
N ILE A 66 16.73 -9.64 -6.64
CA ILE A 66 17.26 -9.31 -7.96
C ILE A 66 16.62 -8.01 -8.48
N PHE A 67 15.30 -7.97 -8.51
CA PHE A 67 14.53 -6.87 -9.10
C PHE A 67 14.04 -5.86 -8.08
N GLY A 68 14.35 -6.06 -6.81
CA GLY A 68 13.73 -5.31 -5.73
C GLY A 68 12.21 -5.51 -5.73
N ARG A 69 11.44 -4.50 -5.26
CA ARG A 69 9.98 -4.57 -5.21
C ARG A 69 9.33 -4.28 -6.58
N GLY A 70 9.99 -4.65 -7.67
CA GLY A 70 9.48 -4.49 -9.03
C GLY A 70 8.14 -5.21 -9.26
N PHE A 71 7.92 -6.36 -8.61
CA PHE A 71 6.62 -7.05 -8.63
C PHE A 71 5.47 -6.10 -8.20
N CYS A 72 5.66 -5.30 -7.14
CA CYS A 72 4.66 -4.34 -6.68
C CYS A 72 4.36 -3.25 -7.70
N GLY A 73 5.34 -2.85 -8.52
CA GLY A 73 5.19 -1.79 -9.52
C GLY A 73 4.64 -2.26 -10.87
N TRP A 74 4.79 -3.54 -11.21
CA TRP A 74 4.55 -4.05 -12.56
C TRP A 74 3.56 -5.22 -12.66
N VAL A 75 3.41 -6.02 -11.61
CA VAL A 75 2.65 -7.28 -11.66
C VAL A 75 1.54 -7.34 -10.60
N CYS A 76 1.67 -6.62 -9.48
CA CYS A 76 0.68 -6.68 -8.42
C CYS A 76 -0.71 -6.18 -8.87
N HIS A 77 -1.73 -7.05 -8.84
CA HIS A 77 -3.11 -6.69 -9.21
C HIS A 77 -3.66 -5.56 -8.33
N MET A 78 -3.34 -5.53 -7.03
CA MET A 78 -3.71 -4.44 -6.12
C MET A 78 -3.18 -3.09 -6.63
N ARG A 79 -1.95 -3.07 -7.19
CA ARG A 79 -1.37 -1.85 -7.76
C ARG A 79 -2.14 -1.40 -9.00
N GLY A 80 -2.52 -2.33 -9.87
CA GLY A 80 -3.34 -2.04 -11.03
C GLY A 80 -4.67 -1.38 -10.64
N ALA A 81 -5.37 -1.91 -9.63
CA ALA A 81 -6.61 -1.32 -9.12
C ALA A 81 -6.41 0.12 -8.57
N ILE A 82 -5.30 0.36 -7.86
CA ILE A 82 -4.98 1.68 -7.30
C ILE A 82 -4.66 2.71 -8.39
N GLU A 83 -3.90 2.31 -9.42
CA GLU A 83 -3.58 3.18 -10.57
C GLU A 83 -4.81 3.43 -11.43
N PHE A 84 -5.68 2.43 -11.59
CA PHE A 84 -6.97 2.60 -12.26
C PHE A 84 -7.89 3.57 -11.49
N ALA A 85 -7.94 3.46 -10.16
CA ALA A 85 -8.67 4.42 -9.32
C ALA A 85 -8.09 5.84 -9.42
N ASP A 86 -6.77 6.01 -9.40
CA ASP A 86 -6.11 7.31 -9.63
C ASP A 86 -6.50 7.92 -10.99
N TRP A 87 -6.40 7.13 -12.06
CA TRP A 87 -6.82 7.54 -13.40
C TRP A 87 -8.30 7.94 -13.46
N ALA A 88 -9.20 7.14 -12.88
CA ALA A 88 -10.63 7.41 -12.87
C ALA A 88 -10.94 8.71 -12.12
N LEU A 89 -10.35 8.92 -10.94
CA LEU A 89 -10.53 10.12 -10.13
C LEU A 89 -10.01 11.39 -10.84
N LEU A 90 -8.90 11.29 -11.56
CA LEU A 90 -8.36 12.38 -12.37
C LEU A 90 -9.25 12.67 -13.59
N LYS A 91 -9.75 11.64 -14.26
CA LYS A 91 -10.65 11.77 -15.42
C LYS A 91 -11.98 12.40 -15.05
N LEU A 92 -12.50 12.09 -13.87
CA LEU A 92 -13.70 12.70 -13.28
C LEU A 92 -13.46 14.11 -12.71
N LYS A 93 -12.23 14.63 -12.78
CA LYS A 93 -11.85 15.99 -12.32
C LYS A 93 -12.29 16.31 -10.89
N ILE A 94 -12.19 15.35 -9.98
CA ILE A 94 -12.61 15.56 -8.59
C ILE A 94 -11.66 16.57 -7.91
N PRO A 95 -12.11 17.79 -7.56
CA PRO A 95 -11.21 18.88 -7.16
C PRO A 95 -10.44 18.57 -5.87
N ARG A 96 -11.10 17.91 -4.91
CA ARG A 96 -10.49 17.48 -3.65
C ARG A 96 -9.32 16.53 -3.90
N TYR A 97 -9.46 15.60 -4.85
CA TYR A 97 -8.42 14.62 -5.14
C TYR A 97 -7.23 15.25 -5.85
N GLN A 98 -7.46 16.10 -6.86
CA GLN A 98 -6.40 16.84 -7.56
C GLN A 98 -5.54 17.64 -6.57
N LYS A 99 -6.17 18.39 -5.66
CA LYS A 99 -5.47 19.14 -4.61
C LYS A 99 -4.62 18.25 -3.70
N ILE A 100 -5.04 17.01 -3.44
CA ILE A 100 -4.27 16.04 -2.64
C ILE A 100 -3.13 15.44 -3.47
N ARG A 101 -3.42 15.09 -4.72
CA ARG A 101 -2.52 14.46 -5.68
C ARG A 101 -1.34 15.35 -6.02
N ASP A 102 -1.58 16.64 -6.28
CA ASP A 102 -0.56 17.63 -6.67
C ASP A 102 0.42 17.92 -5.54
N LYS A 103 -0.06 17.85 -4.30
CA LYS A 103 0.77 18.07 -3.10
C LYS A 103 1.59 16.85 -2.71
N ASN A 104 1.39 15.71 -3.40
CA ASN A 104 1.97 14.39 -3.10
C ASN A 104 1.96 14.05 -1.60
N LEU A 105 0.81 14.30 -0.95
CA LEU A 105 0.71 14.25 0.51
C LEU A 105 0.85 12.81 1.01
N LEU A 106 1.71 12.61 2.01
CA LEU A 106 1.95 11.33 2.64
C LEU A 106 1.46 11.29 4.07
N ILE A 107 0.60 10.31 4.39
CA ILE A 107 0.55 9.76 5.73
C ILE A 107 1.69 8.77 5.86
N ASN A 108 2.86 9.26 6.29
CA ASN A 108 4.00 8.42 6.60
C ASN A 108 4.29 8.45 8.10
N THR A 109 3.33 8.02 8.92
CA THR A 109 3.53 7.96 10.37
C THR A 109 4.56 6.87 10.70
N PRO A 110 5.37 7.04 11.76
CA PRO A 110 6.27 6.00 12.23
C PRO A 110 5.51 4.72 12.61
N HIS A 111 4.23 4.83 12.98
CA HIS A 111 3.38 3.70 13.40
C HIS A 111 2.69 2.98 12.25
N ARG A 112 2.84 3.42 11.00
CA ARG A 112 2.36 2.65 9.83
C ARG A 112 2.94 1.22 9.79
N TRP A 113 4.13 1.02 10.35
CA TRP A 113 4.73 -0.31 10.48
C TRP A 113 3.97 -1.17 11.47
N LEU A 114 3.52 -0.60 12.60
CA LEU A 114 2.63 -1.30 13.54
C LEU A 114 1.31 -1.69 12.87
N LEU A 115 0.75 -0.80 12.04
CA LEU A 115 -0.44 -1.09 11.23
C LEU A 115 -0.25 -2.29 10.30
N ARG A 116 0.82 -2.27 9.49
CA ARG A 116 1.07 -3.32 8.51
C ARG A 116 1.47 -4.64 9.19
N ILE A 117 2.22 -4.58 10.29
CA ILE A 117 2.58 -5.77 11.10
C ILE A 117 1.33 -6.33 11.77
N GLY A 118 0.48 -5.48 12.35
CA GLY A 118 -0.80 -5.87 12.93
C GLY A 118 -1.73 -6.50 11.89
N ALA A 119 -1.86 -5.89 10.70
CA ALA A 119 -2.64 -6.44 9.61
C ALA A 119 -2.08 -7.79 9.13
N LEU A 120 -0.74 -7.93 9.02
CA LEU A 120 -0.12 -9.22 8.71
C LEU A 120 -0.39 -10.24 9.81
N PHE A 121 -0.28 -9.85 11.08
CA PHE A 121 -0.54 -10.74 12.22
C PHE A 121 -1.98 -11.23 12.23
N VAL A 122 -2.96 -10.35 12.01
CA VAL A 122 -4.39 -10.72 11.88
C VAL A 122 -4.60 -11.71 10.73
N LEU A 123 -3.92 -11.51 9.59
CA LEU A 123 -3.99 -12.47 8.46
C LEU A 123 -3.34 -13.82 8.78
N LEU A 124 -2.29 -13.84 9.61
CA LEU A 124 -1.60 -15.06 10.01
C LEU A 124 -2.26 -15.76 11.20
N LEU A 125 -3.04 -15.06 12.02
CA LEU A 125 -3.61 -15.56 13.27
C LEU A 125 -4.43 -16.85 13.09
N PRO A 126 -5.36 -16.97 12.11
CA PRO A 126 -6.09 -18.22 11.90
C PRO A 126 -5.16 -19.41 11.58
N VAL A 127 -4.06 -19.14 10.88
CA VAL A 127 -3.06 -20.15 10.51
C VAL A 127 -2.25 -20.55 11.72
N ILE A 128 -1.83 -19.59 12.54
CA ILE A 128 -1.10 -19.83 13.78
C ILE A 128 -1.95 -20.69 14.73
N ILE A 129 -3.22 -20.35 14.92
CA ILE A 129 -4.17 -21.12 15.74
C ILE A 129 -4.33 -22.55 15.17
N LEU A 130 -4.49 -22.68 13.85
CA LEU A 130 -4.62 -23.98 13.21
C LEU A 130 -3.37 -24.84 13.39
N VAL A 131 -2.18 -24.29 13.17
CA VAL A 131 -0.89 -24.98 13.34
C VAL A 131 -0.68 -25.37 14.81
N HIS A 132 -1.03 -24.50 15.75
CA HIS A 132 -0.99 -24.81 17.17
C HIS A 132 -1.89 -26.00 17.54
N ASN A 133 -3.09 -26.06 16.96
CA ASN A 133 -4.08 -27.09 17.28
C ASN A 133 -3.85 -28.43 16.56
N THR A 134 -3.28 -28.41 15.34
CA THR A 134 -3.14 -29.61 14.49
C THR A 134 -1.70 -30.10 14.34
N GLY A 135 -0.73 -29.36 14.89
CA GLY A 135 0.69 -29.62 14.71
C GLY A 135 1.21 -29.19 13.32
N PHE A 136 2.54 -29.07 13.20
CA PHE A 136 3.19 -28.76 11.92
C PHE A 136 3.58 -30.06 11.22
N GLN A 137 2.92 -30.37 10.11
CA GLN A 137 3.22 -31.54 9.28
C GLN A 137 3.48 -31.08 7.84
N PRO A 138 4.75 -31.02 7.39
CA PRO A 138 5.07 -30.55 6.05
C PRO A 138 4.50 -31.51 5.00
N LYS A 139 3.64 -30.99 4.11
CA LYS A 139 3.07 -31.77 2.99
C LYS A 139 3.38 -31.06 1.69
N VAL A 140 4.14 -31.72 0.82
CA VAL A 140 4.46 -31.21 -0.51
C VAL A 140 3.44 -31.78 -1.49
N SER A 141 2.49 -30.95 -1.93
CA SER A 141 1.56 -31.31 -2.99
C SER A 141 1.09 -30.04 -3.68
N ALA A 142 1.59 -29.84 -4.90
CA ALA A 142 1.32 -28.67 -5.74
C ALA A 142 -0.17 -28.47 -6.02
N MET A 143 -0.94 -29.56 -6.03
CA MET A 143 -2.37 -29.62 -6.34
C MET A 143 -3.27 -29.35 -5.12
N THR A 144 -2.71 -29.25 -3.91
CA THR A 144 -3.53 -29.02 -2.71
C THR A 144 -4.12 -27.61 -2.76
N PRO A 145 -5.45 -27.44 -2.67
CA PRO A 145 -6.05 -26.11 -2.70
C PRO A 145 -5.53 -25.29 -1.51
N PRO A 146 -5.24 -23.98 -1.70
CA PRO A 146 -4.88 -23.11 -0.59
C PRO A 146 -6.03 -23.06 0.43
N PRO A 147 -5.73 -22.89 1.73
CA PRO A 147 -6.77 -22.76 2.74
C PRO A 147 -7.67 -21.56 2.38
N LEU A 148 -8.96 -21.82 2.21
CA LEU A 148 -9.97 -20.76 2.10
C LEU A 148 -10.15 -20.13 3.49
N ALA A 149 -9.26 -19.22 3.87
CA ALA A 149 -9.53 -18.30 4.95
C ALA A 149 -10.31 -17.11 4.38
N ASP A 150 -11.57 -16.95 4.82
CA ASP A 150 -12.44 -15.78 4.69
C ASP A 150 -12.46 -15.07 3.32
N LEU A 151 -12.60 -15.83 2.24
CA LEU A 151 -13.03 -15.31 0.94
C LEU A 151 -14.57 -15.40 0.82
N PRO A 152 -15.21 -14.54 0.00
CA PRO A 152 -16.61 -14.74 -0.37
C PRO A 152 -16.81 -16.17 -0.89
N GLY A 153 -17.77 -16.89 -0.33
CA GLY A 153 -18.08 -18.29 -0.68
C GLY A 153 -17.69 -19.33 0.37
N TYR A 154 -17.19 -18.94 1.55
CA TYR A 154 -16.99 -19.88 2.65
C TYR A 154 -18.34 -20.48 3.07
N GLU A 155 -18.44 -21.81 3.07
CA GLU A 155 -19.66 -22.57 3.34
C GLU A 155 -20.85 -22.22 2.42
N GLY A 156 -20.57 -21.75 1.19
CA GLY A 156 -21.60 -21.40 0.22
C GLY A 156 -22.29 -20.07 0.50
N LYS A 157 -21.65 -19.14 1.22
CA LYS A 157 -22.17 -17.80 1.50
C LYS A 157 -21.17 -16.70 1.15
N ALA A 158 -21.64 -15.59 0.58
CA ALA A 158 -20.82 -14.44 0.20
C ALA A 158 -20.19 -13.71 1.40
N PHE A 159 -20.87 -13.74 2.54
CA PHE A 159 -20.43 -13.16 3.80
C PHE A 159 -20.46 -14.20 4.92
N ALA A 160 -19.96 -13.84 6.11
CA ALA A 160 -20.02 -14.73 7.28
C ALA A 160 -21.45 -15.18 7.56
N LYS A 161 -21.65 -16.40 8.09
CA LYS A 161 -22.98 -16.94 8.44
C LYS A 161 -23.82 -16.01 9.32
N THR A 162 -23.18 -15.20 10.14
CA THR A 162 -23.79 -14.23 11.05
C THR A 162 -24.23 -12.93 10.38
N ALA A 163 -24.00 -12.77 9.07
CA ALA A 163 -24.41 -11.60 8.33
C ALA A 163 -25.94 -11.51 8.19
N TRP A 164 -26.49 -10.39 8.65
CA TRP A 164 -27.88 -9.94 8.46
C TRP A 164 -28.34 -9.86 7.00
N PHE A 165 -27.41 -9.66 6.07
CA PHE A 165 -27.62 -9.83 4.64
C PHE A 165 -26.56 -10.77 4.09
N ASN A 166 -26.98 -11.85 3.45
CA ASN A 166 -26.08 -12.81 2.83
C ASN A 166 -26.60 -13.24 1.46
N ILE A 167 -25.66 -13.54 0.57
CA ILE A 167 -25.94 -14.08 -0.75
C ILE A 167 -25.42 -15.50 -0.72
N ASP A 168 -26.29 -16.48 -0.92
CA ASP A 168 -25.85 -17.87 -1.03
C ASP A 168 -25.08 -18.02 -2.35
N ILE A 169 -23.84 -18.50 -2.24
CA ILE A 169 -22.93 -18.79 -3.34
C ILE A 169 -22.91 -20.30 -3.52
N ASN A 170 -23.71 -20.80 -4.45
CA ASN A 170 -23.60 -22.17 -4.93
C ASN A 170 -22.49 -22.26 -5.98
N PRO A 171 -22.00 -23.46 -6.35
CA PRO A 171 -21.06 -23.62 -7.46
C PRO A 171 -21.76 -23.43 -8.82
N THR A 172 -22.46 -22.31 -9.00
CA THR A 172 -23.12 -21.93 -10.25
C THR A 172 -22.40 -20.77 -10.92
N TRP A 173 -22.65 -20.60 -12.22
CA TRP A 173 -22.10 -19.51 -13.03
C TRP A 173 -22.40 -18.12 -12.46
N HIS A 174 -23.65 -17.91 -12.07
CA HIS A 174 -24.12 -16.65 -11.52
C HIS A 174 -23.38 -16.30 -10.22
N ASP A 175 -23.18 -17.28 -9.36
CA ASP A 175 -22.58 -17.09 -8.05
C ASP A 175 -21.06 -16.88 -8.14
N PHE A 176 -20.42 -17.50 -9.14
CA PHE A 176 -19.03 -17.21 -9.49
C PHE A 176 -18.84 -15.74 -9.92
N PHE A 177 -19.64 -15.26 -10.87
CA PHE A 177 -19.59 -13.86 -11.32
C PHE A 177 -19.96 -12.90 -10.19
N THR A 178 -20.88 -13.30 -9.31
CA THR A 178 -21.24 -12.52 -8.12
C THR A 178 -20.07 -12.41 -7.15
N ALA A 179 -19.38 -13.51 -6.84
CA ALA A 179 -18.22 -13.51 -5.95
C ALA A 179 -17.05 -12.70 -6.54
N PHE A 180 -16.77 -12.87 -7.83
CA PHE A 180 -15.73 -12.14 -8.55
C PHE A 180 -16.06 -10.64 -8.65
N GLY A 181 -17.29 -10.31 -9.02
CA GLY A 181 -17.80 -8.94 -9.09
C GLY A 181 -17.74 -8.25 -7.73
N LEU A 182 -18.11 -8.96 -6.66
CA LEU A 182 -17.99 -8.48 -5.29
C LEU A 182 -16.52 -8.22 -4.94
N ALA A 183 -15.59 -9.15 -5.21
CA ALA A 183 -14.17 -8.95 -4.94
C ALA A 183 -13.60 -7.72 -5.67
N LEU A 184 -13.94 -7.53 -6.95
CA LEU A 184 -13.55 -6.34 -7.72
C LEU A 184 -14.17 -5.06 -7.17
N PHE A 185 -15.46 -5.09 -6.81
CA PHE A 185 -16.16 -3.95 -6.22
C PHE A 185 -15.51 -3.51 -4.92
N ILE A 186 -15.20 -4.47 -4.03
CA ILE A 186 -14.51 -4.21 -2.76
C ILE A 186 -13.14 -3.60 -3.02
N GLN A 187 -12.35 -4.25 -3.88
CA GLN A 187 -11.00 -3.83 -4.23
C GLN A 187 -10.98 -2.40 -4.80
N PHE A 188 -11.90 -2.10 -5.71
CA PHE A 188 -12.00 -0.80 -6.35
C PHE A 188 -12.49 0.27 -5.37
N THR A 189 -13.56 0.00 -4.62
CA THR A 189 -14.10 0.92 -3.60
C THR A 189 -13.04 1.27 -2.57
N MET A 190 -12.31 0.27 -2.07
CA MET A 190 -11.23 0.46 -1.12
C MET A 190 -10.11 1.34 -1.70
N SER A 191 -9.70 1.08 -2.95
CA SER A 191 -8.70 1.88 -3.67
C SER A 191 -9.14 3.33 -3.87
N VAL A 192 -10.39 3.55 -4.25
CA VAL A 192 -10.98 4.89 -4.46
C VAL A 192 -11.04 5.65 -3.14
N VAL A 193 -11.60 5.07 -2.08
CA VAL A 193 -11.73 5.71 -0.77
C VAL A 193 -10.37 6.13 -0.20
N LEU A 194 -9.39 5.23 -0.25
CA LEU A 194 -8.05 5.55 0.23
C LEU A 194 -7.33 6.59 -0.63
N ASN A 195 -7.44 6.52 -1.95
CA ASN A 195 -6.85 7.53 -2.83
C ASN A 195 -7.48 8.91 -2.58
N LEU A 196 -8.82 8.99 -2.47
CA LEU A 196 -9.55 10.22 -2.19
C LEU A 196 -9.12 10.88 -0.88
N ARG A 197 -8.83 10.09 0.17
CA ARG A 197 -8.49 10.62 1.48
C ARG A 197 -6.99 10.87 1.68
N TYR A 198 -6.13 10.03 1.10
CA TYR A 198 -4.71 9.96 1.43
C TYR A 198 -3.77 10.07 0.21
N GLY A 199 -4.31 10.22 -1.00
CA GLY A 199 -3.55 10.36 -2.24
C GLY A 199 -3.15 9.03 -2.88
N GLN A 200 -2.58 9.09 -4.08
CA GLN A 200 -2.22 7.92 -4.88
C GLN A 200 -1.36 6.91 -4.10
N GLY A 201 -1.63 5.61 -4.24
CA GLY A 201 -0.82 4.58 -3.60
C GLY A 201 -1.09 4.42 -2.10
N ALA A 202 -2.14 5.03 -1.56
CA ALA A 202 -2.44 5.02 -0.14
C ALA A 202 -2.55 3.61 0.46
N PHE A 203 -3.19 2.66 -0.22
CA PHE A 203 -3.26 1.27 0.25
C PHE A 203 -1.87 0.66 0.45
N CYS A 204 -1.00 0.75 -0.56
CA CYS A 204 0.37 0.23 -0.49
C CYS A 204 1.19 0.93 0.61
N ARG A 205 0.93 2.22 0.86
CA ARG A 205 1.63 3.02 1.87
C ARG A 205 1.14 2.75 3.30
N VAL A 206 -0.15 2.53 3.51
CA VAL A 206 -0.74 2.48 4.85
C VAL A 206 -1.09 1.05 5.28
N LEU A 207 -1.75 0.27 4.41
CA LEU A 207 -2.44 -0.95 4.84
C LEU A 207 -1.81 -2.25 4.32
N CYS A 208 -1.10 -2.23 3.20
CA CYS A 208 -0.63 -3.45 2.56
C CYS A 208 0.23 -4.32 3.51
N PRO A 209 -0.27 -5.49 3.95
CA PRO A 209 0.40 -6.30 4.96
C PRO A 209 1.58 -7.07 4.37
N TYR A 210 1.56 -7.38 3.08
CA TYR A 210 2.67 -8.08 2.41
C TYR A 210 3.97 -7.27 2.36
N VAL A 211 3.90 -5.95 2.53
CA VAL A 211 5.08 -5.09 2.51
C VAL A 211 6.06 -5.44 3.64
N THR A 212 5.56 -5.90 4.80
CA THR A 212 6.41 -6.27 5.95
C THR A 212 7.27 -7.49 5.68
N LEU A 213 6.82 -8.41 4.81
CA LEU A 213 7.60 -9.57 4.37
C LEU A 213 8.64 -9.18 3.30
N MET A 214 8.32 -8.20 2.45
CA MET A 214 9.13 -7.82 1.31
C MET A 214 10.27 -6.84 1.66
N VAL A 215 10.03 -5.93 2.60
CA VAL A 215 10.96 -4.86 2.96
C VAL A 215 12.28 -5.35 3.58
N PRO A 216 12.31 -6.37 4.45
CA PRO A 216 13.57 -6.90 4.98
C PRO A 216 14.54 -7.40 3.89
N LEU A 217 14.01 -7.80 2.73
CA LEU A 217 14.79 -8.28 1.58
C LEU A 217 15.31 -7.13 0.70
N MET A 218 14.84 -5.89 0.89
CA MET A 218 15.30 -4.73 0.13
C MET A 218 16.75 -4.37 0.44
N ASN A 219 17.49 -4.05 -0.63
CA ASN A 219 18.88 -3.59 -0.61
C ASN A 219 19.88 -4.55 0.01
N ARG A 220 19.49 -5.82 0.23
CA ARG A 220 20.38 -6.86 0.78
C ARG A 220 21.31 -7.46 -0.24
N SER A 221 20.83 -7.62 -1.47
CA SER A 221 21.59 -8.25 -2.54
C SER A 221 22.37 -7.21 -3.36
N PRO A 222 23.65 -7.46 -3.68
CA PRO A 222 24.44 -6.59 -4.55
C PRO A 222 23.98 -6.66 -6.02
N LEU A 223 23.29 -7.74 -6.42
CA LEU A 223 22.70 -7.88 -7.75
C LEU A 223 21.48 -6.96 -7.94
N GLN A 224 20.93 -6.45 -6.84
CA GLN A 224 19.77 -5.60 -6.89
C GLN A 224 20.13 -4.20 -7.41
N ALA A 225 19.82 -3.94 -8.68
CA ALA A 225 19.93 -2.61 -9.27
C ALA A 225 19.11 -1.59 -8.45
N LYS A 226 19.57 -0.34 -8.41
CA LYS A 226 18.90 0.76 -7.71
C LYS A 226 18.72 1.92 -8.66
N ILE A 227 17.70 2.74 -8.39
CA ILE A 227 17.54 4.01 -9.09
C ILE A 227 18.71 4.90 -8.65
N THR A 228 19.59 5.22 -9.59
CA THR A 228 20.91 5.79 -9.36
C THR A 228 21.10 7.03 -10.22
N ARG A 229 21.78 8.04 -9.67
CA ARG A 229 22.20 9.26 -10.35
C ARG A 229 23.33 8.94 -11.34
N VAL A 230 23.10 9.23 -12.61
CA VAL A 230 24.05 9.00 -13.72
C VAL A 230 24.53 10.29 -14.39
N ALA A 231 24.06 11.45 -13.95
CA ALA A 231 24.47 12.77 -14.43
C ALA A 231 24.34 13.80 -13.29
N GLN A 232 24.72 15.05 -13.53
CA GLN A 232 24.59 16.13 -12.54
C GLN A 232 23.11 16.46 -12.31
N CYS A 233 22.68 16.44 -11.05
CA CYS A 233 21.33 16.80 -10.67
C CYS A 233 21.19 18.33 -10.55
N THR A 234 20.09 18.89 -11.04
CA THR A 234 19.77 20.33 -10.90
C THR A 234 19.03 20.67 -9.60
N GLY A 235 18.47 19.66 -8.93
CA GLY A 235 17.69 19.83 -7.70
C GLY A 235 16.24 20.29 -7.91
N CYS A 236 15.65 20.09 -9.11
CA CYS A 236 14.28 20.51 -9.45
C CYS A 236 13.17 19.82 -8.64
N ARG A 237 13.43 18.59 -8.15
CA ARG A 237 12.50 17.73 -7.36
C ARG A 237 11.30 17.16 -8.12
N ASP A 238 11.26 17.23 -9.44
CA ASP A 238 10.17 16.61 -10.24
C ASP A 238 10.07 15.10 -9.98
N CYS A 239 11.22 14.45 -9.79
CA CYS A 239 11.30 13.04 -9.42
C CYS A 239 10.61 12.72 -8.07
N SER A 240 10.72 13.61 -7.08
CA SER A 240 10.08 13.46 -5.77
C SER A 240 8.57 13.75 -5.85
N ASN A 241 8.16 14.73 -6.65
CA ASN A 241 6.75 15.06 -6.86
C ASN A 241 6.00 13.97 -7.65
N ALA A 242 6.68 13.32 -8.59
CA ALA A 242 6.11 12.25 -9.41
C ALA A 242 6.04 10.90 -8.68
N CYS A 243 6.77 10.71 -7.58
CA CYS A 243 6.87 9.41 -6.93
C CYS A 243 5.54 9.01 -6.25
N PRO A 244 4.86 7.95 -6.72
CA PRO A 244 3.55 7.57 -6.20
C PRO A 244 3.63 6.77 -4.89
N GLN A 245 4.84 6.50 -4.40
CA GLN A 245 5.10 6.04 -3.03
C GLN A 245 5.49 7.18 -2.11
N GLY A 246 5.56 8.42 -2.63
CA GLY A 246 5.92 9.62 -1.89
C GLY A 246 7.32 9.57 -1.28
N ILE A 247 8.24 8.89 -1.96
CA ILE A 247 9.65 8.89 -1.61
C ILE A 247 10.24 10.22 -2.09
N ASP A 248 10.99 10.90 -1.22
CA ASP A 248 11.78 12.06 -1.63
C ASP A 248 13.04 11.60 -2.38
N VAL A 249 12.87 11.28 -3.67
CA VAL A 249 13.93 10.75 -4.54
C VAL A 249 15.11 11.71 -4.64
N SER A 250 14.86 13.01 -4.76
CA SER A 250 15.91 14.04 -4.80
C SER A 250 16.75 14.06 -3.53
N ARG A 251 16.15 13.83 -2.36
CA ARG A 251 16.88 13.70 -1.09
C ARG A 251 17.68 12.41 -1.04
N GLU A 252 17.09 11.30 -1.44
CA GLU A 252 17.72 9.99 -1.39
C GLU A 252 19.02 9.97 -2.19
N ILE A 253 18.99 10.44 -3.44
CA ILE A 253 20.19 10.53 -4.28
C ILE A 253 21.22 11.56 -3.77
N TRP A 254 20.83 12.48 -2.90
CA TRP A 254 21.77 13.44 -2.30
C TRP A 254 22.50 12.84 -1.09
N HIS A 255 21.79 12.10 -0.24
CA HIS A 255 22.36 11.60 1.02
C HIS A 255 22.85 10.15 0.99
N PHE A 256 22.41 9.33 0.02
CA PHE A 256 22.74 7.91 -0.05
C PHE A 256 23.53 7.59 -1.33
N ASP A 257 24.67 8.28 -1.50
CA ASP A 257 25.63 8.04 -2.60
C ASP A 257 25.00 8.03 -3.99
N GLY A 258 24.08 8.96 -4.26
CA GLY A 258 23.42 9.02 -5.57
C GLY A 258 22.37 7.93 -5.80
N LYS A 259 22.00 7.13 -4.80
CA LYS A 259 21.09 5.98 -4.95
C LYS A 259 19.80 6.18 -4.14
N VAL A 260 18.70 5.69 -4.69
CA VAL A 260 17.45 5.52 -3.93
C VAL A 260 17.55 4.22 -3.14
N THR A 261 17.69 4.35 -1.82
CA THR A 261 17.80 3.23 -0.88
C THR A 261 16.53 3.05 -0.03
N ASN A 262 15.52 3.89 -0.24
CA ASN A 262 14.24 3.72 0.40
C ASN A 262 13.63 2.32 0.16
N LEU A 263 13.34 1.60 1.24
CA LEU A 263 12.77 0.24 1.18
C LEU A 263 11.31 0.24 0.65
N GLU A 264 10.68 1.42 0.57
CA GLU A 264 9.35 1.58 -0.04
C GLU A 264 9.37 1.71 -1.56
N CYS A 265 10.55 1.74 -2.20
CA CYS A 265 10.66 1.86 -3.65
C CYS A 265 10.10 0.62 -4.36
N ILE A 266 8.97 0.78 -5.05
CA ILE A 266 8.33 -0.28 -5.85
C ILE A 266 8.86 -0.37 -7.30
N LYS A 267 9.99 0.29 -7.60
CA LYS A 267 10.59 0.34 -8.95
C LYS A 267 9.60 0.64 -10.10
N CYS A 268 8.69 1.58 -9.87
CA CYS A 268 7.68 1.96 -10.84
C CYS A 268 8.18 2.96 -11.91
N TYR A 269 9.42 3.42 -11.76
CA TYR A 269 10.17 4.36 -12.63
C TYR A 269 9.53 5.72 -12.91
N ALA A 270 8.47 6.11 -12.19
CA ALA A 270 7.85 7.44 -12.32
C ALA A 270 8.85 8.58 -12.09
N CYS A 271 9.81 8.40 -11.17
CA CYS A 271 10.86 9.38 -10.93
C CYS A 271 11.87 9.52 -12.08
N ILE A 272 12.13 8.43 -12.83
CA ILE A 272 12.98 8.47 -14.01
C ILE A 272 12.24 9.12 -15.17
N ASP A 273 10.95 8.83 -15.30
CA ASP A 273 10.07 9.38 -16.33
C ASP A 273 9.78 10.87 -16.15
N ALA A 274 9.85 11.39 -14.93
CA ALA A 274 9.63 12.81 -14.61
C ALA A 274 10.92 13.64 -14.64
N CYS A 275 12.08 13.04 -14.90
CA CYS A 275 13.36 13.74 -14.92
C CYS A 275 13.71 14.15 -16.35
N ASP A 276 13.41 15.40 -16.71
CA ASP A 276 13.68 15.94 -18.06
C ASP A 276 15.19 15.96 -18.38
N ASP A 277 16.04 16.14 -17.36
CA ASP A 277 17.50 16.14 -17.45
C ASP A 277 18.11 14.72 -17.60
N ASN A 278 17.30 13.64 -17.59
CA ASN A 278 17.75 12.24 -17.71
C ASN A 278 18.80 11.80 -16.67
N VAL A 279 18.76 12.39 -15.47
CA VAL A 279 19.75 12.21 -14.40
C VAL A 279 19.65 10.86 -13.70
N LEU A 280 18.53 10.15 -13.80
CA LEU A 280 18.26 8.91 -13.08
C LEU A 280 18.24 7.70 -14.02
N ARG A 281 18.76 6.55 -13.59
CA ARG A 281 18.61 5.24 -14.25
C ARG A 281 18.50 4.11 -13.23
N ASP A 282 17.82 3.02 -13.57
CA ASP A 282 17.91 1.78 -12.77
C ASP A 282 19.16 1.02 -13.19
N THR A 283 20.17 1.00 -12.32
CA THR A 283 21.47 0.37 -12.60
C THR A 283 22.13 -0.12 -11.32
N ALA A 284 23.00 -1.12 -11.45
CA ALA A 284 23.86 -1.58 -10.36
C ALA A 284 25.15 -0.75 -10.23
N LEU A 285 25.48 0.05 -11.26
CA LEU A 285 26.69 0.87 -11.32
C LEU A 285 26.77 1.90 -10.17
N PRO A 286 27.97 2.34 -9.79
CA PRO A 286 28.13 3.45 -8.85
C PRO A 286 27.51 4.73 -9.42
N ALA A 287 27.06 5.61 -8.53
CA ALA A 287 26.50 6.89 -8.95
C ALA A 287 27.60 7.85 -9.41
N VAL A 288 27.25 8.72 -10.35
CA VAL A 288 28.11 9.85 -10.71
C VAL A 288 28.17 10.82 -9.51
N PRO A 289 29.38 11.24 -9.08
CA PRO A 289 29.54 12.23 -8.01
C PRO A 289 28.84 13.55 -8.37
N GLN A 290 28.18 14.17 -7.39
CA GLN A 290 27.58 15.48 -7.60
C GLN A 290 28.62 16.54 -7.30
N THR A 291 29.14 17.15 -8.37
CA THR A 291 30.13 18.24 -8.30
C THR A 291 29.45 19.60 -8.38
N ASP A 292 28.32 19.66 -9.09
CA ASP A 292 27.62 20.92 -9.32
C ASP A 292 26.88 21.36 -8.07
N ARG A 293 27.01 22.66 -7.77
CA ARG A 293 26.29 23.29 -6.66
C ARG A 293 24.79 23.23 -6.92
N LEU A 294 24.09 22.42 -6.13
CA LEU A 294 22.63 22.43 -6.13
C LEU A 294 22.10 23.79 -5.69
N LYS A 295 20.95 24.18 -6.22
CA LYS A 295 20.13 25.22 -5.60
C LYS A 295 19.94 24.85 -4.12
N PRO A 296 20.15 25.79 -3.18
CA PRO A 296 19.96 25.52 -1.76
C PRO A 296 18.61 24.85 -1.56
N TYR A 297 18.63 23.71 -0.87
CA TYR A 297 17.42 22.95 -0.56
C TYR A 297 16.47 23.85 0.24
N GLU A 298 15.48 24.45 -0.43
CA GLU A 298 14.65 25.53 0.13
C GLU A 298 13.74 25.06 1.28
N LYS A 299 13.75 23.75 1.59
CA LYS A 299 13.14 23.19 2.79
C LYS A 299 14.19 22.54 3.68
N ARG A 300 15.10 23.30 4.31
CA ARG A 300 16.21 22.73 5.12
C ARG A 300 15.78 21.48 5.91
N PRO A 301 16.49 20.33 5.78
CA PRO A 301 16.18 19.04 6.42
C PRO A 301 16.03 19.04 7.95
N TRP A 302 16.49 20.11 8.61
CA TRP A 302 16.67 20.22 10.06
C TRP A 302 15.86 21.34 10.71
N GLN A 303 15.06 22.11 9.95
CA GLN A 303 14.04 22.93 10.59
C GLN A 303 12.85 22.03 10.88
N GLN A 304 12.77 21.58 12.12
CA GLN A 304 11.53 21.09 12.70
C GLN A 304 10.51 22.22 12.49
N GLU A 305 9.50 21.99 11.66
CA GLU A 305 8.36 22.90 11.57
C GLU A 305 7.59 22.72 12.88
N VAL A 306 8.10 23.33 13.96
CA VAL A 306 7.54 23.21 15.31
C VAL A 306 6.10 23.70 15.27
N VAL A 307 5.81 24.69 14.42
CA VAL A 307 4.49 25.28 14.20
C VAL A 307 4.24 25.40 12.69
N ARG A 308 3.18 24.77 12.19
CA ARG A 308 2.72 24.86 10.79
C ARG A 308 2.08 26.22 10.50
N LYS A 309 1.87 26.56 9.21
CA LYS A 309 1.08 27.75 8.78
C LYS A 309 -0.35 27.80 9.32
N ASP A 310 -0.89 26.67 9.80
CA ASP A 310 -2.20 26.55 10.47
C ASP A 310 -2.11 26.49 12.00
N GLY A 311 -0.95 26.82 12.59
CA GLY A 311 -0.75 26.93 14.04
C GLY A 311 -0.53 25.61 14.77
N LEU A 312 -0.57 24.47 14.07
CA LEU A 312 -0.44 23.15 14.68
C LEU A 312 1.02 22.78 15.00
N LEU A 313 1.23 22.15 16.16
CA LEU A 313 2.53 21.63 16.56
C LEU A 313 2.91 20.40 15.72
N SER A 314 4.10 20.39 15.14
CA SER A 314 4.58 19.26 14.34
C SER A 314 5.97 18.80 14.79
N ASN A 315 6.09 17.50 15.07
CA ASN A 315 7.38 16.82 15.31
C ASN A 315 7.76 15.96 14.08
N SER A 316 7.20 16.27 12.90
CA SER A 316 7.42 15.49 11.70
C SER A 316 8.80 15.78 11.11
N ARG A 317 9.73 14.97 11.56
CA ARG A 317 11.00 14.73 10.91
C ARG A 317 10.73 14.02 9.57
N HIS A 318 10.62 14.84 8.51
CA HIS A 318 10.97 14.48 7.12
C HIS A 318 9.88 13.81 6.26
N MET A 319 9.94 14.10 4.95
CA MET A 319 9.01 13.76 3.84
C MET A 319 7.94 14.83 3.56
N GLN A 320 7.30 14.78 2.38
CA GLN A 320 6.18 15.65 2.01
C GLN A 320 5.01 15.41 3.01
N VAL A 321 5.06 16.09 4.15
CA VAL A 321 4.35 15.78 5.41
C VAL A 321 2.83 15.75 5.23
N PHE A 322 2.16 14.81 5.91
CA PHE A 322 0.79 14.99 6.38
C PHE A 322 0.65 14.77 7.89
N GLU A 323 -0.25 15.58 8.47
CA GLU A 323 -0.66 15.74 9.87
C GLU A 323 -0.48 14.50 10.77
N PRO A 324 0.59 14.44 11.57
CA PRO A 324 0.62 13.48 12.66
C PRO A 324 -0.30 14.00 13.76
N LEU A 325 -1.38 13.26 13.98
CA LEU A 325 -1.82 13.04 15.35
C LEU A 325 -0.61 12.51 16.13
N GLY A 326 -0.44 12.92 17.39
CA GLY A 326 0.64 12.42 18.23
C GLY A 326 0.68 10.88 18.25
N PRO A 327 1.84 10.27 18.58
CA PRO A 327 2.05 8.82 18.50
C PRO A 327 0.95 8.01 19.19
N VAL A 328 0.47 8.52 20.33
CA VAL A 328 -0.65 7.95 21.09
C VAL A 328 -1.95 7.95 20.28
N ALA A 329 -2.36 9.10 19.74
CA ALA A 329 -3.61 9.20 18.99
C ALA A 329 -3.56 8.40 17.67
N ASP A 330 -2.39 8.31 17.02
CA ASP A 330 -2.20 7.44 15.86
C ASP A 330 -2.36 5.96 16.25
N PHE A 331 -1.74 5.50 17.35
CA PHE A 331 -1.89 4.14 17.86
C PHE A 331 -3.33 3.81 18.29
N VAL A 332 -3.99 4.72 19.01
CA VAL A 332 -5.39 4.57 19.42
C VAL A 332 -6.31 4.48 18.19
N SER A 333 -6.03 5.25 17.13
CA SER A 333 -6.80 5.15 15.89
C SER A 333 -6.74 3.75 15.28
N LEU A 334 -5.65 3.00 15.50
CA LEU A 334 -5.50 1.61 15.03
C LEU A 334 -6.34 0.66 15.87
N ILE A 335 -6.31 0.83 17.20
CA ILE A 335 -7.13 0.03 18.11
C ILE A 335 -8.61 0.24 17.78
N VAL A 336 -9.02 1.50 17.58
CA VAL A 336 -10.39 1.84 17.17
C VAL A 336 -10.73 1.22 15.81
N ALA A 337 -9.81 1.22 14.85
CA ALA A 337 -9.97 0.55 13.57
C ALA A 337 -10.20 -0.97 13.74
N LEU A 338 -9.35 -1.65 14.51
CA LEU A 338 -9.44 -3.10 14.73
C LEU A 338 -10.68 -3.50 15.54
N VAL A 339 -11.02 -2.74 16.58
CA VAL A 339 -12.21 -2.99 17.41
C VAL A 339 -13.48 -2.78 16.61
N CYS A 340 -13.63 -1.63 15.93
CA CYS A 340 -14.80 -1.39 15.10
C CYS A 340 -14.85 -2.36 13.91
N GLY A 341 -13.70 -2.69 13.31
CA GLY A 341 -13.60 -3.74 12.29
C GLY A 341 -14.08 -5.08 12.80
N GLY A 342 -13.65 -5.51 13.99
CA GLY A 342 -14.10 -6.78 14.61
C GLY A 342 -15.56 -6.76 15.05
N ILE A 343 -16.10 -5.61 15.45
CA ILE A 343 -17.54 -5.46 15.74
C ILE A 343 -18.32 -5.57 14.44
N THR A 344 -17.91 -4.85 13.40
CA THR A 344 -18.59 -4.84 12.11
C THR A 344 -18.43 -6.16 11.36
N SER A 345 -17.36 -6.92 11.59
CA SER A 345 -17.20 -8.25 11.01
C SER A 345 -18.25 -9.25 11.49
N ARG A 346 -18.94 -8.99 12.60
CA ARG A 346 -20.13 -9.77 13.01
C ARG A 346 -21.24 -9.73 11.96
N PHE A 347 -21.31 -8.65 11.18
CA PHE A 347 -22.22 -8.51 10.06
C PHE A 347 -21.71 -9.21 8.78
N GLY A 348 -20.53 -9.84 8.80
CA GLY A 348 -19.88 -10.46 7.65
C GLY A 348 -18.40 -10.08 7.54
N GLY A 349 -17.51 -11.01 7.17
CA GLY A 349 -16.06 -10.77 7.07
C GLY A 349 -15.69 -9.58 6.16
N PHE A 350 -16.49 -9.31 5.12
CA PHE A 350 -16.36 -8.11 4.30
C PHE A 350 -16.46 -6.80 5.11
N TRP A 351 -17.43 -6.72 6.03
CA TRP A 351 -17.73 -5.51 6.80
C TRP A 351 -16.61 -5.09 7.75
N PHE A 352 -15.64 -5.98 8.02
CA PHE A 352 -14.41 -5.65 8.71
C PHE A 352 -13.69 -4.46 8.04
N TYR A 353 -13.54 -4.48 6.71
CA TYR A 353 -12.78 -3.44 6.01
C TYR A 353 -13.49 -2.08 6.02
N PRO A 354 -14.77 -1.94 5.63
CA PRO A 354 -15.49 -0.68 5.77
C PRO A 354 -15.53 -0.19 7.21
N GLY A 355 -15.80 -1.05 8.19
CA GLY A 355 -15.86 -0.66 9.60
C GLY A 355 -14.53 -0.16 10.15
N ALA A 356 -13.43 -0.87 9.85
CA ALA A 356 -12.09 -0.45 10.24
C ALA A 356 -11.66 0.85 9.55
N ILE A 357 -11.93 1.00 8.25
CA ILE A 357 -11.55 2.20 7.48
C ILE A 357 -12.36 3.42 7.96
N LEU A 358 -13.68 3.28 8.12
CA LEU A 358 -14.55 4.37 8.55
C LEU A 358 -14.19 4.84 9.96
N SER A 359 -14.04 3.93 10.92
CA SER A 359 -13.69 4.31 12.29
C SER A 359 -12.28 4.92 12.38
N PHE A 360 -11.31 4.40 11.61
CA PHE A 360 -9.99 5.00 11.49
C PHE A 360 -10.06 6.44 10.98
N ILE A 361 -10.85 6.70 9.93
CA ILE A 361 -10.99 8.05 9.37
C ILE A 361 -11.69 8.97 10.37
N VAL A 362 -12.86 8.57 10.89
CA VAL A 362 -13.68 9.39 11.79
C VAL A 362 -12.91 9.74 13.06
N PHE A 363 -12.27 8.75 13.70
CA PHE A 363 -11.51 8.98 14.92
C PHE A 363 -10.38 10.01 14.71
N ARG A 364 -9.67 9.92 13.58
CA ARG A 364 -8.61 10.87 13.26
C ARG A 364 -9.14 12.28 13.01
N GLU A 365 -10.25 12.42 12.29
CA GLU A 365 -10.91 13.72 12.09
C GLU A 365 -11.35 14.32 13.43
N CYS A 366 -11.93 13.52 14.33
CA CYS A 366 -12.29 13.98 15.67
C CYS A 366 -11.06 14.47 16.45
N CYS A 367 -9.95 13.72 16.43
CA CYS A 367 -8.74 14.15 17.12
C CYS A 367 -8.15 15.44 16.52
N LEU A 368 -8.17 15.58 15.20
CA LEU A 368 -7.71 16.80 14.52
C LEU A 368 -8.62 17.99 14.86
N PHE A 369 -9.94 17.80 14.86
CA PHE A 369 -10.91 18.81 15.24
C PHE A 369 -10.69 19.27 16.68
N VAL A 370 -10.56 18.34 17.63
CA VAL A 370 -10.29 18.66 19.04
C VAL A 370 -8.97 19.42 19.18
N THR A 371 -7.92 19.01 18.46
CA THR A 371 -6.61 19.67 18.51
C THR A 371 -6.71 21.12 18.01
N ARG A 372 -7.43 21.36 16.91
CA ARG A 372 -7.67 22.72 16.38
C ARG A 372 -8.47 23.57 17.36
N TRP A 373 -9.53 23.01 17.92
CA TRP A 373 -10.37 23.69 18.91
C TRP A 373 -9.59 24.08 20.17
N VAL A 374 -8.78 23.18 20.72
CA VAL A 374 -7.91 23.46 21.87
C VAL A 374 -6.87 24.54 21.56
N SER A 375 -6.29 24.51 20.35
CA SER A 375 -5.34 25.54 19.90
C SER A 375 -6.00 26.91 19.84
N GLU A 376 -7.18 27.02 19.22
CA GLU A 376 -7.93 28.27 19.13
C GLU A 376 -8.31 28.82 20.51
N MET A 377 -8.74 27.95 21.43
CA MET A 377 -9.03 28.33 22.81
C MET A 377 -7.79 28.88 23.52
N ARG A 378 -6.63 28.23 23.39
CA ARG A 378 -5.36 28.73 23.95
C ARG A 378 -4.95 30.07 23.38
N THR A 379 -5.09 30.27 22.07
CA THR A 379 -4.78 31.56 21.44
C THR A 379 -5.71 32.67 21.96
N ARG A 380 -7.02 32.39 22.08
CA ARG A 380 -7.99 33.35 22.65
C ARG A 380 -7.66 33.70 24.11
N SER A 381 -7.31 32.71 24.94
CA SER A 381 -6.90 32.96 26.32
C SER A 381 -5.57 33.73 26.43
N ALA A 382 -4.62 33.49 25.52
CA ALA A 382 -3.34 34.22 25.48
C ALA A 382 -3.53 35.70 25.11
N VAL A 383 -4.40 35.98 24.13
CA VAL A 383 -4.79 37.35 23.76
C VAL A 383 -5.55 38.04 24.90
N ALA A 384 -6.50 37.34 25.53
CA ALA A 384 -7.25 37.88 26.68
C ALA A 384 -6.39 38.15 27.93
N SER A 385 -5.22 37.51 28.06
CA SER A 385 -4.30 37.69 29.18
C SER A 385 -3.12 38.63 28.87
N GLY A 386 -3.11 39.29 27.71
CA GLY A 386 -2.08 40.27 27.33
C GLY A 386 -0.68 39.69 27.15
N LYS A 387 -0.56 38.37 26.87
CA LYS A 387 0.72 37.66 26.72
C LYS A 387 1.22 37.56 25.27
N VAL A 388 0.57 38.27 24.34
CA VAL A 388 0.90 38.30 22.89
C VAL A 388 0.94 39.74 22.43
#